data_AF-A0A7S3P848-F1
#
_entry.id   AF-A0A7S3P848-F1
#
_cell.length_a   1.000
_cell.length_b   1.000
_cell.length_c   1.000
_cell.angle_alpha   90.00
_cell.angle_beta   90.00
_cell.angle_gamma   90.00
#
_symmetry.space_group_name_H-M   'P 1'
#
loop_
_entity.id
_entity.type
_entity.pdbx_description
1 polymer ?
#
loop_
_entity_poly.entity_id
_entity_poly.type
_entity_poly.pdbx_seq_one_letter_code
_entity_poly.pdbx_strand_id
1 'polypeptide(L)'
;ESADISTAPPNRSTSASTSSLAAKLKEIQEKGELRQEQEMSDSPNAVRRRRPCGYVFQRGDIAWNCRTCQTDPTCVICDDCFRRSDHQGHEVYFHRTTPGGCCDCGDMEAWKIDGCCDVHRPDTTQVVQPSGDDPMEAVKAAQQGLKEETAFATMPPTALTPKTTAALATV
;
A
#
# COMPACT_ATOMS: atom_id res chain seq x y z
N GLU A 1 -33.48 -74.34 -25.58
CA GLU A 1 -34.87 -74.67 -25.21
C GLU A 1 -34.98 -74.55 -23.71
N SER A 2 -35.86 -73.77 -23.06
CA SER A 2 -37.04 -72.97 -23.44
C SER A 2 -37.25 -71.98 -22.27
N ALA A 3 -37.28 -70.66 -22.49
CA ALA A 3 -38.48 -69.83 -22.58
C ALA A 3 -39.54 -70.09 -21.49
N ASP A 4 -39.71 -69.13 -20.58
CA ASP A 4 -41.02 -68.82 -20.01
C ASP A 4 -41.18 -67.30 -19.92
N ILE A 5 -42.37 -66.84 -20.31
CA ILE A 5 -42.74 -65.47 -20.63
C ILE A 5 -43.91 -65.08 -19.74
N SER A 6 -43.90 -63.88 -19.14
CA SER A 6 -45.17 -63.22 -18.80
C SER A 6 -44.99 -61.71 -18.59
N THR A 7 -45.37 -60.97 -19.64
CA THR A 7 -46.34 -59.86 -19.65
C THR A 7 -46.07 -58.58 -18.84
N ALA A 8 -45.82 -57.47 -19.57
CA ALA A 8 -45.98 -56.07 -19.14
C ALA A 8 -47.47 -55.63 -19.16
N PRO A 9 -47.91 -54.43 -18.68
CA PRO A 9 -47.74 -53.20 -19.47
C PRO A 9 -47.69 -51.90 -18.59
N PRO A 10 -47.97 -50.69 -19.10
CA PRO A 10 -47.00 -49.61 -19.19
C PRO A 10 -47.23 -48.51 -18.14
N ASN A 11 -46.19 -47.80 -17.73
CA ASN A 11 -46.44 -46.45 -17.21
C ASN A 11 -45.38 -45.46 -17.65
N ARG A 12 -45.73 -44.84 -18.78
CA ARG A 12 -45.85 -43.40 -18.93
C ARG A 12 -44.62 -42.60 -18.51
N SER A 13 -43.93 -42.17 -19.54
CA SER A 13 -43.08 -40.99 -19.61
C SER A 13 -43.55 -39.88 -18.68
N THR A 14 -42.69 -39.50 -17.74
CA THR A 14 -42.49 -38.08 -17.41
C THR A 14 -41.00 -37.81 -17.47
N SER A 15 -40.52 -37.66 -18.70
CA SER A 15 -39.36 -36.82 -19.01
C SER A 15 -39.72 -35.38 -18.64
N ALA A 16 -39.59 -35.03 -17.37
CA ALA A 16 -39.62 -33.64 -16.94
C ALA A 16 -38.16 -33.16 -16.90
N SER A 17 -37.79 -32.49 -17.99
CA SER A 17 -36.53 -31.82 -18.26
C SER A 17 -35.93 -31.09 -17.05
N THR A 18 -35.07 -31.75 -16.27
CA THR A 18 -34.22 -31.09 -15.26
C THR A 18 -32.84 -30.70 -15.81
N SER A 19 -32.54 -31.06 -17.06
CA SER A 19 -31.23 -30.83 -17.69
C SER A 19 -30.91 -29.35 -17.89
N SER A 20 -31.90 -28.46 -17.96
CA SER A 20 -31.64 -27.04 -18.22
C SER A 20 -31.32 -26.24 -16.96
N LEU A 21 -31.94 -26.53 -15.81
CA LEU A 21 -31.69 -25.77 -14.57
C LEU A 21 -30.35 -26.14 -13.93
N ALA A 22 -30.00 -27.43 -13.92
CA ALA A 22 -28.70 -27.88 -13.40
C ALA A 22 -27.54 -27.39 -14.28
N ALA A 23 -27.73 -27.36 -15.60
CA ALA A 23 -26.75 -26.78 -16.53
C ALA A 23 -26.64 -25.26 -16.37
N LYS A 24 -27.77 -24.55 -16.23
CA LYS A 24 -27.78 -23.09 -15.99
C LYS A 24 -27.15 -22.71 -14.65
N LEU A 25 -27.35 -23.51 -13.59
CA LEU A 25 -26.72 -23.27 -12.29
C LEU A 25 -25.20 -23.44 -12.35
N LYS A 26 -24.70 -24.46 -13.04
CA LYS A 26 -23.25 -24.63 -13.28
C LYS A 26 -22.67 -23.49 -14.11
N GLU A 27 -23.39 -23.04 -15.14
CA GLU A 27 -22.97 -21.93 -15.99
C GLU A 27 -22.97 -20.59 -15.22
N ILE A 28 -23.93 -20.36 -14.32
CA ILE A 28 -23.95 -19.19 -13.43
C ILE A 28 -22.80 -19.25 -12.42
N GLN A 29 -22.43 -20.45 -11.95
CA GLN A 29 -21.35 -20.65 -11.00
C GLN A 29 -19.96 -20.43 -11.64
N GLU A 30 -19.72 -20.96 -12.85
CA GLU A 30 -18.48 -20.70 -13.61
C GLU A 30 -18.40 -19.24 -14.10
N LYS A 31 -19.52 -18.61 -14.49
CA LYS A 31 -19.56 -17.18 -14.84
C LYS A 31 -19.39 -16.24 -13.63
N GLY A 32 -19.65 -16.73 -12.41
CA GLY A 32 -19.39 -16.02 -11.16
C GLY A 32 -17.89 -15.94 -10.83
N GLU A 33 -17.17 -17.04 -11.04
CA GLU A 33 -15.72 -17.14 -10.75
C GLU A 33 -14.90 -16.22 -11.68
N LEU A 34 -15.20 -16.20 -12.99
CA LEU A 34 -14.49 -15.36 -13.98
C LEU A 34 -14.77 -13.85 -13.82
N ARG A 35 -15.91 -13.46 -13.24
CA ARG A 35 -16.21 -12.04 -12.98
C ARG A 35 -15.41 -11.48 -11.81
N GLN A 36 -14.96 -12.32 -10.87
CA GLN A 36 -14.32 -11.85 -9.65
C GLN A 36 -12.87 -11.38 -9.87
N GLU A 37 -12.21 -11.81 -10.95
CA GLU A 37 -10.85 -11.35 -11.29
C GLU A 37 -10.84 -10.05 -12.13
N GLN A 38 -11.96 -9.66 -12.75
CA GLN A 38 -12.01 -8.53 -13.69
C GLN A 38 -12.64 -7.23 -13.14
N GLU A 39 -13.23 -7.21 -11.94
CA GLU A 39 -13.85 -6.00 -11.37
C GLU A 39 -13.07 -5.43 -10.17
N MET A 40 -11.76 -5.19 -10.33
CA MET A 40 -10.98 -4.41 -9.35
C MET A 40 -10.12 -3.28 -9.93
N SER A 41 -10.27 -2.87 -11.21
CA SER A 41 -9.41 -1.76 -11.69
C SER A 41 -9.90 -0.84 -12.80
N ASP A 42 -11.20 -0.71 -13.07
CA ASP A 42 -11.70 0.34 -13.97
C ASP A 42 -12.36 1.50 -13.20
N SER A 43 -11.51 2.21 -12.45
CA SER A 43 -11.75 3.63 -12.18
C SER A 43 -10.76 4.44 -13.02
N PRO A 44 -11.20 5.31 -13.93
CA PRO A 44 -10.32 6.10 -14.79
C PRO A 44 -9.48 7.14 -14.02
N ASN A 45 -9.62 7.21 -12.69
CA ASN A 45 -8.85 8.06 -11.80
C ASN A 45 -8.06 7.27 -10.72
N ALA A 46 -7.97 5.94 -10.84
CA ALA A 46 -7.12 5.15 -9.96
C ALA A 46 -5.65 5.30 -10.41
N VAL A 47 -4.90 6.10 -9.65
CA VAL A 47 -3.43 6.15 -9.75
C VAL A 47 -2.90 4.72 -9.66
N ARG A 48 -2.35 4.18 -10.74
CA ARG A 48 -1.76 2.84 -10.77
C ARG A 48 -0.46 2.85 -9.98
N ARG A 49 -0.55 2.70 -8.66
CA ARG A 49 0.64 2.49 -7.82
C ARG A 49 1.28 1.17 -8.21
N ARG A 50 2.54 1.23 -8.64
CA ARG A 50 3.36 0.02 -8.86
C ARG A 50 3.55 -0.67 -7.51
N ARG A 51 3.25 -1.97 -7.48
CA ARG A 51 3.39 -2.79 -6.28
C ARG A 51 4.87 -3.12 -6.03
N PRO A 52 5.31 -3.23 -4.77
CA PRO A 52 6.60 -3.82 -4.43
C PRO A 52 6.69 -5.27 -4.91
N CYS A 53 7.91 -5.78 -5.08
CA CYS A 53 8.18 -7.12 -5.58
C CYS A 53 7.63 -8.20 -4.63
N GLY A 54 8.05 -8.19 -3.36
CA GLY A 54 7.59 -9.15 -2.35
C GLY A 54 7.92 -10.62 -2.64
N TYR A 55 8.81 -10.91 -3.60
CA TYR A 55 9.23 -12.28 -3.89
C TYR A 55 9.78 -12.94 -2.63
N VAL A 56 9.19 -14.06 -2.22
CA VAL A 56 9.60 -14.81 -1.03
C VAL A 56 10.73 -15.76 -1.40
N PHE A 57 11.89 -15.57 -0.76
CA PHE A 57 13.08 -16.35 -1.07
C PHE A 57 12.90 -17.83 -0.73
N GLN A 58 13.40 -18.67 -1.64
CA GLN A 58 13.49 -20.11 -1.47
C GLN A 58 14.89 -20.52 -0.98
N ARG A 59 15.06 -21.80 -0.67
CA ARG A 59 16.36 -22.33 -0.25
C ARG A 59 17.38 -22.19 -1.38
N GLY A 60 18.46 -21.46 -1.12
CA GLY A 60 19.59 -21.35 -2.03
C GLY A 60 19.46 -20.28 -3.09
N ASP A 61 18.37 -19.50 -3.10
CA ASP A 61 18.25 -18.29 -3.91
C ASP A 61 19.34 -17.29 -3.54
N ILE A 62 19.62 -16.37 -4.46
CA ILE A 62 20.56 -15.28 -4.24
C ILE A 62 19.76 -14.05 -3.81
N ALA A 63 20.08 -13.54 -2.62
CA ALA A 63 19.66 -12.23 -2.16
C ALA A 63 20.81 -11.24 -2.34
N TRP A 64 20.46 -10.05 -2.81
CA TRP A 64 21.38 -8.94 -3.01
C TRP A 64 21.09 -7.84 -2.01
N ASN A 65 22.15 -7.30 -1.44
CA ASN A 65 22.11 -6.12 -0.61
C ASN A 65 22.96 -5.02 -1.27
N CYS A 66 22.59 -3.77 -1.03
CA CYS A 66 23.30 -2.62 -1.56
C CYS A 66 23.34 -1.55 -0.48
N ARG A 67 24.53 -1.26 0.06
CA ARG A 67 24.70 -0.33 1.19
C ARG A 67 24.22 1.08 0.88
N THR A 68 24.26 1.47 -0.40
CA THR A 68 23.78 2.77 -0.85
C THR A 68 22.25 2.82 -0.95
N CYS A 69 21.61 1.72 -1.35
CA CYS A 69 20.17 1.69 -1.68
C CYS A 69 19.30 1.22 -0.52
N GLN A 70 19.80 0.36 0.36
CA GLN A 70 19.05 -0.13 1.50
C GLN A 70 18.84 0.97 2.55
N THR A 71 17.70 0.92 3.24
CA THR A 71 17.44 1.76 4.42
C THR A 71 18.10 1.17 5.67
N ASP A 72 18.07 -0.16 5.80
CA ASP A 72 18.70 -0.89 6.89
C ASP A 72 19.50 -2.11 6.38
N PRO A 73 20.40 -2.70 7.19
CA PRO A 73 21.25 -3.80 6.75
C PRO A 73 20.54 -5.13 6.46
N THR A 74 19.26 -5.24 6.81
CA THR A 74 18.44 -6.44 6.60
C THR A 74 17.71 -6.40 5.26
N CYS A 75 17.60 -5.24 4.60
CA CYS A 75 16.92 -5.12 3.32
C CYS A 75 17.64 -5.87 2.21
N VAL A 76 16.89 -6.61 1.42
CA VAL A 76 17.38 -7.48 0.35
C VAL A 76 16.50 -7.39 -0.88
N ILE A 77 17.10 -7.54 -2.06
CA ILE A 77 16.35 -7.69 -3.31
C ILE A 77 16.70 -9.02 -3.98
N CYS A 78 15.72 -9.57 -4.72
CA CYS A 78 15.93 -10.82 -5.45
C CYS A 78 16.82 -10.60 -6.68
N ASP A 79 17.36 -11.71 -7.18
CA ASP A 79 18.26 -11.71 -8.33
C ASP A 79 17.66 -11.03 -9.59
N ASP A 80 16.36 -11.25 -9.85
CA ASP A 80 15.68 -10.62 -10.98
C ASP A 80 15.55 -9.09 -10.81
N CYS A 81 15.31 -8.61 -9.59
CA CYS A 81 15.23 -7.17 -9.33
C CYS A 81 16.61 -6.54 -9.46
N PHE A 82 17.64 -7.15 -8.89
CA PHE A 82 19.02 -6.64 -8.97
C PHE A 82 19.52 -6.53 -10.42
N ARG A 83 19.22 -7.53 -11.27
CA ARG A 83 19.60 -7.50 -12.69
C ARG A 83 18.89 -6.42 -13.51
N ARG A 84 17.80 -5.87 -13.01
CA ARG A 84 16.97 -4.86 -13.68
C ARG A 84 17.07 -3.47 -13.05
N SER A 85 17.90 -3.32 -12.03
CA SER A 85 18.21 -2.04 -11.38
C SER A 85 19.63 -1.60 -11.72
N ASP A 86 19.93 -0.33 -11.44
CA ASP A 86 21.28 0.21 -11.58
C ASP A 86 21.95 0.31 -10.19
N HIS A 87 23.10 -0.34 -10.05
CA HIS A 87 23.93 -0.31 -8.86
C HIS A 87 25.38 0.09 -9.18
N GLN A 88 25.61 0.76 -10.33
CA GLN A 88 26.95 1.18 -10.72
C GLN A 88 27.56 2.12 -9.67
N GLY A 89 28.75 1.75 -9.18
CA GLY A 89 29.45 2.55 -8.17
C GLY A 89 28.92 2.39 -6.73
N HIS A 90 27.99 1.46 -6.48
CA HIS A 90 27.53 1.14 -5.14
C HIS A 90 28.32 -0.02 -4.50
N GLU A 91 28.33 -0.06 -3.17
CA GLU A 91 28.84 -1.21 -2.42
C GLU A 91 27.74 -2.27 -2.33
N VAL A 92 27.91 -3.35 -3.09
CA VAL A 92 26.95 -4.45 -3.20
C VAL A 92 27.52 -5.75 -2.66
N TYR A 93 26.69 -6.54 -1.99
CA TYR A 93 27.03 -7.87 -1.51
C TYR A 93 25.87 -8.82 -1.78
N PHE A 94 26.16 -10.12 -1.82
CA PHE A 94 25.15 -11.14 -2.02
C PHE A 94 25.38 -12.32 -1.08
N HIS A 95 24.31 -13.02 -0.77
CA HIS A 95 24.38 -14.27 -0.02
C HIS A 95 23.32 -15.25 -0.52
N ARG A 96 23.50 -16.53 -0.20
CA ARG A 96 22.47 -17.54 -0.41
C ARG A 96 21.47 -17.51 0.74
N THR A 97 20.19 -17.62 0.41
CA THR A 97 19.11 -17.53 1.38
C THR A 97 18.73 -18.90 1.95
N THR A 98 18.24 -18.89 3.18
CA THR A 98 17.33 -19.94 3.66
C THR A 98 15.91 -19.60 3.19
N PRO A 99 14.96 -20.55 3.19
CA PRO A 99 13.56 -20.23 2.92
C PRO A 99 13.04 -19.12 3.84
N GLY A 100 12.29 -18.17 3.28
CA GLY A 100 11.73 -17.03 4.00
C GLY A 100 12.49 -15.72 3.74
N GLY A 101 11.95 -14.62 4.27
CA GLY A 101 12.32 -13.27 3.84
C GLY A 101 11.72 -12.93 2.47
N CYS A 102 11.63 -11.64 2.15
CA CYS A 102 11.04 -11.16 0.90
C CYS A 102 11.90 -10.09 0.23
N CYS A 103 11.75 -9.96 -1.08
CA CYS A 103 12.38 -8.91 -1.86
C CYS A 103 11.73 -7.54 -1.58
N ASP A 104 12.55 -6.58 -1.18
CA ASP A 104 12.15 -5.22 -0.79
C ASP A 104 12.11 -4.23 -1.98
N CYS A 105 12.34 -4.71 -3.20
CA CYS A 105 12.36 -3.83 -4.37
C CYS A 105 10.98 -3.17 -4.58
N GLY A 106 10.97 -1.83 -4.59
CA GLY A 106 9.74 -1.03 -4.74
C GLY A 106 9.07 -0.67 -3.42
N ASP A 107 9.55 -1.15 -2.28
CA ASP A 107 9.18 -0.65 -0.97
C ASP A 107 10.07 0.55 -0.61
N MET A 108 9.49 1.75 -0.49
CA MET A 108 10.25 2.98 -0.22
C MET A 108 10.68 3.14 1.23
N GLU A 109 10.13 2.35 2.14
CA GLU A 109 10.59 2.33 3.54
C GLU A 109 11.89 1.51 3.66
N ALA A 110 12.03 0.44 2.88
CA ALA A 110 13.18 -0.47 2.91
C ALA A 110 14.23 -0.20 1.82
N TRP A 111 13.84 0.33 0.66
CA TRP A 111 14.71 0.42 -0.52
C TRP A 111 14.55 1.75 -1.27
N LYS A 112 15.66 2.46 -1.51
CA LYS A 112 15.65 3.73 -2.23
C LYS A 112 15.23 3.56 -3.68
N ILE A 113 14.52 4.56 -4.19
CA ILE A 113 14.00 4.60 -5.55
C ILE A 113 15.08 4.42 -6.64
N ASP A 114 16.29 4.93 -6.41
CA ASP A 114 17.41 4.84 -7.37
C ASP A 114 17.91 3.41 -7.57
N GLY A 115 17.75 2.54 -6.56
CA GLY A 115 18.09 1.12 -6.65
C GLY A 115 16.92 0.22 -7.07
N CYS A 116 15.75 0.78 -7.38
CA CYS A 116 14.59 -0.02 -7.79
C CYS A 116 14.72 -0.46 -9.26
N CYS A 117 14.26 -1.67 -9.55
CA CYS A 117 14.11 -2.11 -10.93
C CYS A 117 13.00 -1.34 -11.66
N ASP A 118 13.07 -1.34 -12.97
CA ASP A 118 12.10 -0.75 -13.89
C ASP A 118 10.63 -1.16 -13.65
N VAL A 119 10.40 -2.41 -13.22
CA VAL A 119 9.05 -2.94 -12.97
C VAL A 119 8.45 -2.38 -11.67
N HIS A 120 9.24 -2.35 -10.61
CA HIS A 120 8.77 -2.05 -9.24
C HIS A 120 9.13 -0.63 -8.77
N ARG A 121 9.80 0.18 -9.60
CA ARG A 121 10.07 1.60 -9.29
C ARG A 121 8.75 2.36 -9.17
N PRO A 122 8.43 3.00 -8.03
CA PRO A 122 7.19 3.76 -7.88
C PRO A 122 7.24 5.08 -8.68
N ASP A 123 6.07 5.51 -9.15
CA ASP A 123 5.93 6.80 -9.83
C ASP A 123 6.07 7.93 -8.80
N THR A 124 7.10 8.75 -8.96
CA THR A 124 7.51 9.80 -8.00
C THR A 124 6.52 10.96 -7.89
N THR A 125 5.40 10.92 -8.62
CA THR A 125 4.30 11.89 -8.52
C THR A 125 3.42 11.72 -7.28
N GLN A 126 3.78 10.79 -6.39
CA GLN A 126 3.09 10.56 -5.14
C GLN A 126 4.01 10.82 -3.95
N VAL A 127 4.16 12.09 -3.60
CA VAL A 127 4.53 12.44 -2.23
C VAL A 127 3.43 11.87 -1.35
N VAL A 128 3.74 10.76 -0.67
CA VAL A 128 2.89 10.18 0.35
C VAL A 128 2.69 11.26 1.41
N GLN A 129 1.47 11.78 1.51
CA GLN A 129 1.05 12.47 2.71
C GLN A 129 1.24 11.50 3.87
N PRO A 130 1.86 11.88 4.99
CA PRO A 130 1.96 10.99 6.14
C PRO A 130 0.53 10.59 6.55
N SER A 131 0.22 9.31 6.40
CA SER A 131 -1.00 8.72 6.97
C SER A 131 -0.89 8.89 8.48
N GLY A 132 -1.71 9.76 9.04
CA GLY A 132 -1.73 10.14 10.46
C GLY A 132 -2.28 9.06 11.38
N ASP A 133 -1.81 7.82 11.25
CA ASP A 133 -2.20 6.69 12.11
C ASP A 133 -1.03 6.19 12.97
N ASP A 134 -0.09 7.07 13.31
CA ASP A 134 0.92 6.83 14.35
C ASP A 134 0.44 7.40 15.70
N PRO A 135 0.12 6.56 16.71
CA PRO A 135 -0.36 7.03 18.02
C PRO A 135 0.68 7.80 18.85
N MET A 136 1.90 8.01 18.34
CA MET A 136 3.00 8.60 19.09
C MET A 136 3.27 10.09 18.81
N GLU A 137 2.74 10.65 17.71
CA GLU A 137 2.94 12.08 17.38
C GLU A 137 1.92 13.00 18.09
N ALA A 138 0.82 12.45 18.61
CA ALA A 138 -0.18 13.18 19.40
C ALA A 138 0.35 13.63 20.77
N VAL A 139 1.40 12.99 21.30
CA VAL A 139 1.95 13.33 22.62
C VAL A 139 2.91 14.52 22.54
N LYS A 140 3.46 14.83 21.35
CA LYS A 140 4.42 15.92 21.15
C LYS A 140 3.74 17.28 20.97
N ALA A 141 2.55 17.30 20.36
CA ALA A 141 1.75 18.51 20.19
C ALA A 141 1.10 19.02 21.50
N ALA A 142 0.88 18.13 22.48
CA ALA A 142 0.29 18.52 23.77
C ALA A 142 1.27 19.19 24.75
N GLN A 143 2.60 19.10 24.52
CA GLN A 143 3.61 19.65 25.44
C GLN A 143 4.08 21.08 25.09
N GLN A 144 3.67 21.62 23.95
CA GLN A 144 4.02 22.99 23.54
C GLN A 144 2.99 24.06 23.96
N GLY A 145 1.96 23.67 24.73
CA GLY A 145 0.90 24.58 25.21
C GLY A 145 1.09 25.15 26.62
N LEU A 146 2.25 24.99 27.28
CA LEU A 146 2.42 25.38 28.69
C LEU A 146 3.74 26.10 29.03
N LYS A 147 4.24 26.98 28.15
CA LYS A 147 5.43 27.82 28.45
C LYS A 147 5.35 29.30 28.03
N GLU A 148 4.16 29.86 27.79
CA GLU A 148 4.05 31.31 27.45
C GLU A 148 3.06 32.11 28.32
N GLU A 149 2.62 31.61 29.48
CA GLU A 149 1.80 32.42 30.40
C GLU A 149 2.36 32.46 31.83
N THR A 150 3.54 33.04 31.98
CA THR A 150 3.99 33.60 33.27
C THR A 150 4.69 34.94 33.04
N ALA A 151 3.94 35.99 32.68
CA ALA A 151 4.31 37.39 32.98
C ALA A 151 3.24 38.39 32.50
N PHE A 152 2.00 38.33 33.01
CA PHE A 152 1.19 39.56 33.00
C PHE A 152 0.01 39.54 33.98
N ALA A 153 0.27 39.86 35.26
CA ALA A 153 -0.79 40.27 36.17
C ALA A 153 -0.25 41.24 37.23
N THR A 154 -0.18 42.53 36.93
CA THR A 154 -0.51 43.57 37.91
C THR A 154 -1.06 44.81 37.19
N MET A 155 -2.33 45.10 37.46
CA MET A 155 -3.16 46.18 36.90
C MET A 155 -2.68 47.60 37.30
N PRO A 156 -3.16 48.65 36.60
CA PRO A 156 -2.62 50.02 36.67
C PRO A 156 -3.37 50.91 37.67
N PRO A 157 -2.79 52.04 38.11
CA PRO A 157 -3.57 53.16 38.62
C PRO A 157 -3.66 54.33 37.62
N THR A 158 -4.90 54.56 37.22
CA THR A 158 -5.64 55.80 36.93
C THR A 158 -4.91 57.14 36.70
N ALA A 159 -5.23 57.71 35.52
CA ALA A 159 -5.41 59.12 35.11
C ALA A 159 -4.79 60.28 35.91
N LEU A 160 -4.27 61.27 35.18
CA LEU A 160 -4.82 62.64 35.12
C LEU A 160 -4.04 63.47 34.06
N THR A 161 -4.77 63.96 33.05
CA THR A 161 -4.43 65.07 32.14
C THR A 161 -4.36 66.41 32.93
N PRO A 162 -3.98 67.61 32.42
CA PRO A 162 -4.02 68.04 31.01
C PRO A 162 -3.03 69.15 30.55
N LYS A 163 -3.31 69.65 29.33
CA LYS A 163 -3.18 71.03 28.82
C LYS A 163 -1.89 71.46 28.09
N THR A 164 -2.02 71.46 26.76
CA THR A 164 -1.90 72.61 25.83
C THR A 164 -0.79 73.62 26.04
N THR A 165 0.06 73.81 25.03
CA THR A 165 0.15 75.02 24.16
C THR A 165 1.20 74.74 23.08
N ALA A 166 0.90 74.92 21.78
CA ALA A 166 1.23 76.11 20.97
C ALA A 166 2.73 76.49 21.08
N ALA A 167 3.50 76.82 20.06
CA ALA A 167 3.38 76.96 18.62
C ALA A 167 4.79 77.39 18.12
N LEU A 168 4.88 77.67 16.82
CA LEU A 168 5.96 78.35 16.10
C LEU A 168 7.25 77.53 15.88
N ALA A 169 7.65 77.19 14.65
CA ALA A 169 7.86 77.96 13.40
C ALA A 169 9.32 78.43 13.25
N THR A 170 9.92 77.95 12.15
CA THR A 170 10.92 78.60 11.26
C THR A 170 12.28 78.95 11.89
N VAL A 171 13.44 78.80 11.25
CA VAL A 171 13.87 78.85 9.84
C VAL A 171 15.06 77.92 9.63
#